data_AF-A0A849FU42-F1
#
_entry.id   AF-A0A849FU42-F1
#
_cell.length_a   1.000
_cell.length_b   1.000
_cell.length_c   1.000
_cell.angle_alpha   90.00
_cell.angle_beta   90.00
_cell.angle_gamma   90.00
#
_symmetry.space_group_name_H-M   'P 1'
#
loop_
_entity.id
_entity.type
_entity.pdbx_description
1 polymer ?
#
loop_
_entity_poly.entity_id
_entity_poly.type
_entity_poly.pdbx_seq_one_letter_code
_entity_poly.pdbx_strand_id
1 'polypeptide(L)'
;MERLLPFYLLIAIFCLPFKAVKAQQSIYEEPTVIFTKSLQGGVHVHPRGWGVNFAYGDIRTVDKTILYGVEILGMKHSKEVKQFNAFYEDAKG
;
A
#
# COMPACT_ATOMS: atom_id res chain seq x y z
N MET A 1 29.79 10.30 -14.42
CA MET A 1 28.78 11.01 -13.61
C MET A 1 27.71 10.08 -13.02
N GLU A 2 27.46 8.90 -13.59
CA GLU A 2 26.36 8.02 -13.17
C GLU A 2 26.54 7.31 -11.81
N ARG A 3 27.78 7.14 -11.33
CA ARG A 3 28.05 6.47 -10.04
C ARG A 3 27.70 7.32 -8.81
N LEU A 4 27.51 8.63 -8.98
CA LEU A 4 27.19 9.56 -7.90
C LEU A 4 25.68 9.87 -7.82
N LEU A 5 24.92 9.46 -8.84
CA LEU A 5 23.46 9.58 -8.90
C LEU A 5 22.75 9.05 -7.64
N PRO A 6 23.08 7.85 -7.09
CA PRO A 6 22.39 7.37 -5.89
C PRO A 6 22.67 8.22 -4.66
N PHE A 7 23.86 8.84 -4.58
CA PHE A 7 24.24 9.72 -3.48
C PHE A 7 23.46 11.04 -3.52
N TYR A 8 23.29 11.63 -4.71
CA TYR A 8 22.47 12.83 -4.88
C TYR A 8 20.97 12.58 -4.64
N LEU A 9 20.46 11.40 -5.00
CA LEU A 9 19.10 10.98 -4.67
C LEU A 9 18.87 10.86 -3.16
N LEU A 10 19.84 10.31 -2.44
CA LEU A 10 19.78 10.17 -0.98
C LEU A 10 19.74 11.54 -0.28
N ILE A 11 20.56 12.49 -0.76
CA ILE A 11 20.56 13.87 -0.25
C ILE A 11 19.25 14.58 -0.59
N ALA A 12 18.70 14.39 -1.79
CA ALA A 12 17.43 14.99 -2.18
C ALA A 12 16.24 14.48 -1.32
N ILE A 13 16.25 13.20 -0.94
CA ILE A 13 15.25 12.61 -0.02
C ILE A 13 15.39 13.21 1.39
N PHE A 14 16.62 13.41 1.87
CA PHE A 14 16.87 13.95 3.20
C PHE A 14 16.58 15.47 3.31
N CYS A 15 16.71 16.21 2.20
CA CYS A 15 16.41 17.64 2.13
C CYS A 15 14.94 17.98 1.82
N LEU A 16 14.04 16.98 1.74
CA LEU A 16 12.60 17.26 1.70
C LEU A 16 12.20 18.03 2.97
N PRO A 17 11.44 19.13 2.85
CA PRO A 17 11.23 20.04 3.97
C PRO A 17 10.44 19.35 5.08
N PHE A 18 11.07 19.23 6.25
CA PHE A 18 10.37 19.08 7.53
C PHE A 18 9.43 20.26 7.70
N LYS A 19 8.14 20.06 7.43
CA LYS A 19 7.09 21.03 7.79
C LYS A 19 7.21 21.28 9.30
N ALA A 20 7.29 22.54 9.69
CA ALA A 20 7.41 22.96 11.09
C ALA A 20 6.28 22.34 11.93
N VAL A 21 6.63 21.41 12.81
CA VAL A 21 5.71 20.79 13.76
C VAL A 21 5.38 21.85 14.82
N LYS A 22 4.14 22.35 14.81
CA LYS A 22 3.58 23.20 15.88
C LYS A 22 3.27 22.31 17.08
N ALA A 23 4.13 22.33 18.10
CA ALA A 23 4.12 21.36 19.20
C ALA A 23 3.26 21.73 20.43
N GLN A 24 2.51 22.83 20.43
CA GLN A 24 1.67 23.22 21.58
C GLN A 24 0.39 23.91 21.12
N GLN A 25 -0.75 23.23 21.26
CA GLN A 25 -2.09 23.82 21.24
C GLN A 25 -2.79 23.53 22.58
N SER A 26 -3.66 24.45 23.01
CA SER A 26 -4.29 24.51 24.34
C SER A 26 -5.32 23.41 24.59
N ILE A 27 -5.52 23.08 25.87
CA ILE A 27 -6.25 21.89 26.35
C ILE A 27 -7.78 21.94 26.08
N TYR A 28 -8.38 23.11 25.86
CA TYR A 28 -9.82 23.23 25.62
C TYR A 28 -10.14 24.38 24.66
N GLU A 29 -10.35 24.11 23.36
CA GLU A 29 -11.28 24.82 22.45
C GLU A 29 -11.27 24.27 21.00
N GLU A 30 -11.03 22.98 20.77
CA GLU A 30 -11.09 22.42 19.41
C GLU A 30 -12.41 21.67 19.20
N PRO A 31 -13.13 21.88 18.08
CA PRO A 31 -14.22 21.00 17.72
C PRO A 31 -13.65 19.58 17.59
N THR A 32 -14.05 18.68 18.48
CA THR A 32 -13.64 17.28 18.40
C THR A 32 -14.11 16.73 17.06
N VAL A 33 -13.16 16.49 16.15
CA VAL A 33 -13.44 15.92 14.84
C VAL A 33 -13.85 14.47 15.05
N ILE A 34 -15.15 14.20 14.96
CA ILE A 34 -15.67 12.84 14.99
C ILE A 34 -15.41 12.22 13.62
N PHE A 35 -14.51 11.24 13.57
CA PHE A 35 -14.26 10.46 12.36
C PHE A 35 -15.41 9.50 12.11
N THR A 36 -16.19 9.75 11.05
CA THR A 36 -17.32 8.91 10.63
C THR A 36 -16.96 7.94 9.51
N LYS A 37 -15.81 8.16 8.87
CA LYS A 37 -15.35 7.37 7.73
C LYS A 37 -13.89 6.97 7.95
N SER A 38 -13.58 5.72 7.63
CA SER A 38 -12.21 5.23 7.60
C SER A 38 -11.90 4.68 6.22
N LEU A 39 -10.65 4.88 5.80
CA LEU A 39 -10.13 4.31 4.57
C LEU A 39 -8.82 3.63 4.88
N GLN A 40 -8.74 2.36 4.52
CA GLN A 40 -7.61 1.50 4.78
C GLN A 40 -7.28 0.79 3.48
N GLY A 41 -6.00 0.58 3.23
CA GLY A 41 -5.56 -0.12 2.04
C GLY A 41 -4.09 -0.42 2.10
N GLY A 42 -3.66 -1.32 1.25
CA GLY A 42 -2.33 -1.88 1.31
C GLY A 42 -2.00 -2.69 0.08
N VAL A 43 -0.73 -3.09 0.04
CA VAL A 43 -0.17 -3.91 -1.03
C VAL A 43 0.40 -5.17 -0.41
N HIS A 44 0.17 -6.29 -1.10
CA HIS A 44 0.72 -7.59 -0.76
C HIS A 44 1.87 -7.87 -1.71
N VAL A 45 3.07 -8.03 -1.17
CA VAL A 45 4.27 -8.39 -1.94
C VAL A 45 4.70 -9.78 -1.51
N HIS A 46 4.65 -10.74 -2.43
CA HIS A 46 5.03 -12.12 -2.17
C HIS A 46 5.93 -12.65 -3.31
N PRO A 47 6.91 -13.54 -3.06
CA PRO A 47 7.78 -14.05 -4.14
C PRO A 47 7.04 -14.78 -5.29
N ARG A 48 5.79 -15.19 -5.05
CA ARG A 48 4.95 -15.94 -5.99
C ARG A 48 3.73 -15.16 -6.46
N GLY A 49 3.64 -13.88 -6.11
CA GLY A 49 2.45 -13.10 -6.43
C GLY A 49 2.42 -11.73 -5.80
N TRP A 50 1.43 -10.96 -6.19
CA TRP A 50 1.18 -9.64 -5.65
C TRP A 50 -0.30 -9.51 -5.35
N GLY A 51 -0.66 -8.48 -4.59
CA GLY A 51 -2.05 -8.13 -4.40
C GLY A 51 -2.22 -6.72 -3.88
N VAL A 52 -3.45 -6.27 -3.91
CA VAL A 52 -3.87 -4.98 -3.36
C VAL A 52 -5.16 -5.19 -2.58
N ASN A 53 -5.27 -4.51 -1.45
CA ASN A 53 -6.48 -4.53 -0.65
C ASN A 53 -6.95 -3.11 -0.36
N PHE A 54 -8.26 -2.96 -0.28
CA PHE A 54 -8.90 -1.70 0.03
C PHE A 54 -10.12 -1.97 0.91
N ALA A 55 -10.23 -1.24 2.00
CA ALA A 55 -11.34 -1.31 2.93
C ALA A 55 -11.85 0.10 3.26
N TYR A 56 -13.14 0.31 3.07
CA TYR A 56 -13.84 1.52 3.43
C TYR A 56 -14.75 1.21 4.65
N GLY A 57 -14.57 1.95 5.73
CA GLY A 57 -15.38 1.82 6.94
C GLY A 57 -16.35 2.97 7.12
N ASP A 58 -17.64 2.66 7.28
CA ASP A 58 -18.73 3.58 7.62
C ASP A 58 -19.06 3.41 9.12
N ILE A 59 -18.64 4.38 9.93
CA ILE A 59 -18.85 4.41 11.38
C ILE A 59 -20.17 5.12 11.64
N ARG A 60 -21.20 4.35 12.04
CA ARG A 60 -22.56 4.87 12.25
C ARG A 60 -22.80 5.36 13.66
N THR A 61 -22.19 4.68 14.63
CA THR A 61 -22.29 4.97 16.07
C THR A 61 -20.97 4.60 16.75
N VAL A 62 -20.78 4.97 18.02
CA VAL A 62 -19.61 4.63 18.84
C VAL A 62 -19.33 3.12 18.87
N ASP A 63 -20.37 2.29 18.77
CA ASP A 63 -20.30 0.82 18.85
C ASP A 63 -20.47 0.12 17.48
N LYS A 64 -20.88 0.83 16.43
CA LYS A 64 -21.27 0.22 15.15
C LYS A 64 -20.51 0.79 13.96
N THR A 65 -19.70 -0.09 13.36
CA THR A 65 -18.95 0.19 12.13
C THR A 65 -19.25 -0.88 11.08
N ILE A 66 -19.52 -0.47 9.85
CA ILE A 66 -19.65 -1.37 8.69
C ILE A 66 -18.40 -1.22 7.83
N LEU A 67 -17.76 -2.34 7.47
CA LEU A 67 -16.58 -2.37 6.62
C LEU A 67 -16.91 -2.99 5.26
N TYR A 68 -16.55 -2.29 4.19
CA TYR A 68 -16.66 -2.75 2.81
C TYR A 68 -15.24 -2.96 2.28
N GLY A 69 -14.88 -4.23 2.02
CA GLY A 69 -13.55 -4.61 1.58
C GLY A 69 -13.55 -5.17 0.16
N VAL A 70 -12.55 -4.79 -0.64
CA VAL A 70 -12.22 -5.43 -1.91
C VAL A 70 -10.74 -5.80 -1.88
N GLU A 71 -10.45 -7.04 -2.27
CA GLU A 71 -9.09 -7.57 -2.33
C GLU A 71 -8.87 -8.21 -3.70
N ILE A 72 -7.75 -7.86 -4.33
CA ILE A 72 -7.31 -8.43 -5.60
C ILE A 72 -5.97 -9.09 -5.36
N LEU A 73 -5.89 -10.40 -5.62
CA LEU A 73 -4.71 -11.22 -5.44
C LEU A 73 -4.32 -11.88 -6.76
N GLY A 74 -3.12 -11.56 -7.25
CA GLY A 74 -2.46 -12.27 -8.32
C GLY A 74 -1.43 -13.24 -7.74
N MET A 75 -1.86 -14.44 -7.33
CA MET A 75 -0.96 -15.47 -6.81
C MET A 75 -0.84 -16.64 -7.78
N LYS A 76 0.40 -17.02 -8.10
CA LYS A 76 0.69 -18.25 -8.86
C LYS A 76 0.21 -19.47 -8.06
N HIS A 77 -0.57 -20.35 -8.70
CA HIS A 77 -1.05 -21.55 -8.03
C HIS A 77 0.07 -22.60 -7.93
N SER A 78 0.14 -23.34 -6.83
CA SER A 78 1.21 -24.33 -6.59
C SER A 78 1.20 -25.48 -7.58
N LYS A 79 0.08 -25.71 -8.28
CA LYS A 79 -0.07 -26.74 -9.32
C LYS A 79 0.06 -26.21 -10.75
N GLU A 80 0.36 -24.93 -10.95
CA GLU A 80 0.70 -24.41 -12.29
C GLU A 80 2.14 -24.80 -12.65
N VAL A 81 2.26 -25.95 -13.32
CA VAL A 81 3.50 -26.41 -13.94
C VAL A 81 3.42 -26.05 -15.42
N LYS A 82 4.34 -25.21 -15.91
CA LYS A 82 4.52 -25.05 -17.36
C LYS A 82 4.98 -26.41 -17.91
N GLN A 83 4.12 -27.11 -18.62
CA GLN A 83 4.50 -28.33 -19.32
C GLN A 83 5.17 -27.97 -20.63
N PHE A 84 6.45 -28.32 -20.76
CA PHE A 84 7.18 -28.19 -22.02
C PHE A 84 6.65 -29.21 -23.02
N ASN A 85 6.29 -28.76 -24.22
CA ASN A 85 5.90 -29.64 -25.33
C ASN A 85 7.05 -29.75 -26.33
N ALA A 86 7.67 -30.93 -26.41
CA ALA A 86 8.82 -31.18 -27.27
C ALA A 86 8.51 -31.15 -28.78
N PHE A 87 7.23 -31.16 -29.17
CA PHE A 87 6.81 -31.09 -30.58
C PHE A 87 6.63 -29.65 -31.10
N TYR A 88 6.77 -28.64 -30.25
CA TYR A 88 6.69 -27.23 -30.63
C TYR A 88 8.06 -26.57 -30.42
N GLU A 89 8.67 -26.10 -31.51
CA GLU A 89 10.00 -25.45 -31.50
C GLU A 89 10.00 -24.09 -30.80
N ASP A 90 8.85 -23.41 -30.72
CA ASP A 90 8.73 -22.09 -30.07
C ASP A 90 8.25 -22.21 -28.62
N ALA A 91 9.01 -22.91 -27.80
CA ALA A 91 8.82 -22.97 -26.36
C ALA A 91 9.53 -21.80 -25.65
N LYS A 92 9.32 -20.56 -26.14
CA LYS A 92 9.81 -19.37 -25.44
C LYS A 92 8.96 -19.14 -24.18
N GLY A 93 9.63 -19.31 -23.04
CA GLY A 93 9.09 -19.08 -21.70
C GLY A 93 8.64 -17.64 -21.49
#